data_AF-A0A3C0AS92-F1
#
_entry.id   AF-A0A3C0AS92-F1
#
_cell.length_a   1.000
_cell.length_b   1.000
_cell.length_c   1.000
_cell.angle_alpha   90.00
_cell.angle_beta   90.00
_cell.angle_gamma   90.00
#
_symmetry.space_group_name_H-M   'P 1'
#
loop_
_entity.id
_entity.type
_entity.pdbx_description
1 polymer ?
#
loop_
_entity_poly.entity_id
_entity_poly.type
_entity_poly.pdbx_seq_one_letter_code
_entity_poly.pdbx_strand_id
1 'polypeptide(L)'
;FDAVARMVKPGGKYSVWLYRRNQWWQEWINSGLRKITTRMSPEKLEPWCRLGAWLGGLPVINKVLNKIVNFSNHSNWENRVCDTFDWFAPAYQYHHTTAELRSWFEQAGFENLKVLPPEKKGRFYLWCYHHNLLIGSGVNIQGTRSTNDTN
;
A
#
# COMPACT_ATOMS: atom_id res chain seq x y z
N PHE A 1 11.42 7.73 -6.85
CA PHE A 1 10.48 8.76 -7.33
C PHE A 1 11.14 9.66 -8.36
N ASP A 2 12.21 10.38 -8.00
CA ASP A 2 12.84 11.45 -8.81
C ASP A 2 13.27 11.03 -10.22
N ALA A 3 13.78 9.81 -10.37
CA ALA A 3 14.22 9.30 -11.67
C ALA A 3 13.10 9.35 -12.71
N VAL A 4 11.88 8.94 -12.33
CA VAL A 4 10.71 8.95 -13.22
C VAL A 4 10.12 10.35 -13.31
N ALA A 5 10.08 11.10 -12.21
CA ALA A 5 9.54 12.47 -12.19
C ALA A 5 10.25 13.40 -13.19
N ARG A 6 11.57 13.26 -13.36
CA ARG A 6 12.37 14.04 -14.33
C ARG A 6 12.07 13.71 -15.79
N MET A 7 11.48 12.55 -16.08
CA MET A 7 11.13 12.13 -17.44
C MET A 7 9.76 12.67 -17.90
N VAL A 8 9.02 13.33 -17.01
CA VAL A 8 7.68 13.83 -17.32
C VAL A 8 7.81 15.18 -18.00
N LYS A 9 7.36 15.26 -19.26
CA LYS A 9 7.34 16.51 -20.04
C LYS A 9 6.46 17.60 -19.38
N PRO A 10 6.70 18.88 -19.64
CA PRO A 10 5.82 19.97 -19.22
C PRO A 10 4.34 19.72 -19.59
N GLY A 11 3.42 19.95 -18.65
CA GLY A 11 1.99 19.64 -18.78
C GLY A 11 1.65 18.14 -18.71
N GLY A 12 2.64 17.25 -18.60
CA GLY A 12 2.45 15.81 -18.46
C GLY A 12 1.93 15.42 -17.07
N LYS A 13 1.15 14.33 -16.98
CA LYS A 13 0.65 13.81 -15.71
C LYS A 13 1.51 12.66 -15.21
N TYR A 14 1.70 12.61 -13.90
CA TYR A 14 2.41 11.52 -13.22
C TYR A 14 1.61 11.05 -12.02
N SER A 15 1.38 9.75 -11.92
CA SER A 15 0.63 9.11 -10.84
C SER A 15 1.50 8.09 -10.13
N VAL A 16 1.57 8.19 -8.81
CA VAL A 16 2.41 7.33 -7.97
C VAL A 16 1.55 6.72 -6.87
N TRP A 17 1.63 5.39 -6.77
CA TRP A 17 1.04 4.61 -5.69
C TRP A 17 2.17 4.04 -4.84
N LEU A 18 2.11 4.22 -3.52
CA LEU A 18 3.03 3.64 -2.56
C LEU A 18 2.25 3.00 -1.41
N TYR A 19 2.84 2.00 -0.77
CA TYR A 19 2.27 1.43 0.45
C TYR A 19 2.10 2.52 1.52
N ARG A 20 0.90 2.59 2.09
CA ARG A 20 0.56 3.57 3.11
C ARG A 20 1.15 3.17 4.45
N ARG A 21 1.63 4.16 5.20
CA ARG A 21 1.96 4.02 6.62
C ARG A 21 0.71 3.72 7.43
N ASN A 22 0.66 2.54 8.04
CA ASN A 22 -0.47 2.05 8.83
C ASN A 22 -0.50 2.75 10.20
N GLN A 23 -1.45 2.35 11.05
CA GLN A 23 -1.44 2.77 12.45
C GLN A 23 -0.17 2.29 13.14
N TRP A 24 0.34 3.06 14.11
CA TRP A 24 1.60 2.75 14.81
C TRP A 24 1.62 1.34 15.41
N TRP A 25 0.49 0.86 15.93
CA TRP A 25 0.37 -0.47 16.52
C TRP A 25 0.34 -1.57 15.45
N GLN A 26 -0.26 -1.32 14.27
CA GLN A 26 -0.21 -2.23 13.13
C GLN A 26 1.23 -2.33 12.60
N GLU A 27 1.94 -1.20 12.49
CA GLU A 27 3.36 -1.17 12.11
C GLU A 27 4.22 -1.95 13.09
N TRP A 28 3.95 -1.83 14.40
CA TRP A 28 4.69 -2.55 15.43
C TRP A 28 4.47 -4.08 15.35
N ILE A 29 3.22 -4.53 15.23
CA ILE A 29 2.88 -5.95 15.04
C ILE A 29 3.53 -6.48 13.75
N ASN A 30 3.36 -5.77 12.63
CA ASN A 30 3.89 -6.16 11.33
C ASN A 30 5.43 -6.25 11.36
N SER A 31 6.10 -5.27 11.98
CA SER A 31 7.55 -5.29 12.15
C SER A 31 8.00 -6.47 13.00
N GLY A 32 7.25 -6.81 14.06
CA GLY A 32 7.51 -7.98 14.90
C GLY A 32 7.44 -9.29 14.11
N LEU A 33 6.35 -9.50 13.38
CA LEU A 33 6.17 -10.67 12.51
C LEU A 33 7.25 -10.74 11.42
N ARG A 34 7.55 -9.59 10.79
CA ARG A 34 8.53 -9.51 9.71
C ARG A 34 9.97 -9.76 10.14
N LYS A 35 10.33 -9.59 11.41
CA LYS A 35 11.64 -10.04 11.94
C LYS A 35 11.86 -11.54 11.76
N ILE A 36 10.78 -12.32 11.72
CA ILE A 36 10.80 -13.77 11.53
C ILE A 36 10.58 -14.09 10.04
N THR A 37 9.53 -13.57 9.42
CA THR A 37 9.12 -14.01 8.07
C THR A 37 10.13 -13.64 6.98
N THR A 38 10.83 -12.50 7.11
CA THR A 38 11.85 -12.07 6.13
C THR A 38 13.11 -12.94 6.12
N ARG A 39 13.26 -13.83 7.11
CA ARG A 39 14.36 -14.80 7.21
C ARG A 39 13.93 -16.22 6.81
N MET A 40 12.64 -16.42 6.54
CA MET A 40 12.13 -17.70 6.05
C MET A 40 12.47 -17.86 4.56
N SER A 41 12.76 -19.08 4.14
CA SER A 41 12.75 -19.39 2.72
C SER A 41 11.30 -19.37 2.20
N PRO A 42 11.07 -19.11 0.90
CA PRO A 42 9.72 -19.08 0.33
C PRO A 42 8.89 -20.32 0.66
N GLU A 43 9.49 -21.51 0.63
CA GLU A 43 8.84 -22.80 0.88
C GLU A 43 8.34 -22.93 2.34
N LYS A 44 9.00 -22.25 3.28
CA LYS A 44 8.59 -22.21 4.69
C LYS A 44 7.54 -21.15 4.97
N LEU A 45 7.56 -20.04 4.23
CA LEU A 45 6.61 -18.94 4.39
C LEU A 45 5.26 -19.24 3.72
N GLU A 46 5.27 -19.87 2.55
CA GLU A 46 4.07 -20.14 1.76
C GLU A 46 2.94 -20.84 2.53
N PRO A 47 3.17 -21.87 3.36
CA PRO A 47 2.10 -22.49 4.15
C PRO A 47 1.37 -21.50 5.08
N TRP A 48 2.09 -20.53 5.66
CA TRP A 48 1.49 -19.48 6.48
C TRP A 48 0.68 -18.51 5.64
N CYS A 49 1.14 -18.18 4.44
CA CYS A 49 0.38 -17.36 3.49
C CYS A 49 -0.89 -18.07 3.02
N ARG A 50 -0.86 -19.38 2.82
CA ARG A 50 -2.05 -20.21 2.53
C ARG A 50 -3.02 -20.23 3.70
N LEU A 51 -2.55 -20.34 4.94
CA LEU A 51 -3.40 -20.20 6.13
C LEU A 51 -4.04 -18.81 6.18
N GLY A 52 -3.26 -17.75 5.94
CA GLY A 52 -3.77 -16.38 5.84
C GLY A 52 -4.82 -16.22 4.74
N ALA A 53 -4.60 -16.83 3.57
CA ALA A 53 -5.55 -16.83 2.46
C ALA A 53 -6.86 -17.57 2.81
N TRP A 54 -6.78 -18.64 3.61
CA TRP A 54 -7.95 -19.33 4.12
C TRP A 54 -8.75 -18.45 5.09
N LEU A 55 -8.08 -17.82 6.05
CA LEU A 55 -8.71 -16.84 6.96
C LEU A 55 -9.34 -15.66 6.19
N GLY A 56 -8.68 -15.20 5.12
CA GLY A 56 -9.14 -14.15 4.23
C GLY A 56 -10.41 -14.48 3.44
N GLY A 57 -10.74 -15.77 3.29
CA GLY A 57 -11.99 -16.22 2.69
C GLY A 57 -13.19 -16.19 3.63
N LEU A 58 -12.96 -16.07 4.94
CA LEU A 58 -14.03 -16.17 5.95
C LEU A 58 -14.71 -14.80 6.17
N PRO A 59 -16.02 -14.66 5.91
CA PRO A 59 -16.72 -13.38 5.70
C PRO A 59 -16.80 -12.42 6.91
N VAL A 60 -16.40 -12.88 8.10
CA VAL A 60 -16.30 -12.09 9.33
C VAL A 60 -14.84 -11.86 9.70
N ILE A 61 -14.02 -12.92 9.67
CA ILE A 61 -12.59 -12.85 9.99
C ILE A 61 -11.87 -11.89 9.05
N ASN A 62 -12.18 -11.94 7.76
CA ASN A 62 -11.60 -11.10 6.72
C ASN A 62 -12.04 -9.63 6.76
N LYS A 63 -12.96 -9.27 7.67
CA LYS A 63 -13.40 -7.91 7.93
C LYS A 63 -12.93 -7.40 9.28
N VAL A 64 -12.36 -8.23 10.14
CA VAL A 64 -11.99 -7.83 11.52
C VAL A 64 -10.53 -8.13 11.77
N LEU A 65 -10.14 -9.40 11.72
CA LEU A 65 -8.80 -9.84 12.10
C LEU A 65 -7.73 -9.35 11.12
N ASN A 66 -8.07 -9.19 9.84
CA ASN A 66 -7.13 -8.68 8.83
C ASN A 66 -6.73 -7.20 9.02
N LYS A 67 -7.38 -6.49 9.95
CA LYS A 67 -6.99 -5.15 10.39
C LYS A 67 -5.98 -5.18 11.52
N ILE A 68 -5.76 -6.34 12.14
CA ILE A 68 -4.81 -6.50 13.24
C ILE A 68 -3.54 -7.17 12.74
N VAL A 69 -3.69 -8.30 12.03
CA VAL A 69 -2.60 -9.04 11.40
C VAL A 69 -2.87 -9.05 9.90
N ASN A 70 -1.86 -8.72 9.09
CA ASN A 70 -2.08 -8.63 7.66
C ASN A 70 -2.31 -10.00 7.01
N PHE A 71 -3.42 -10.13 6.30
CA PHE A 71 -3.65 -11.17 5.29
C PHE A 71 -4.71 -10.66 4.31
N SER A 72 -4.60 -11.06 3.06
CA SER A 72 -5.46 -10.53 2.01
C SER A 72 -6.87 -11.12 2.08
N ASN A 73 -7.87 -10.27 1.81
CA ASN A 73 -9.27 -10.66 1.66
C ASN A 73 -9.74 -10.55 0.20
N HIS A 74 -8.81 -10.60 -0.75
CA HIS A 74 -9.11 -10.64 -2.18
C HIS A 74 -10.11 -11.77 -2.50
N SER A 75 -10.98 -11.59 -3.50
CA SER A 75 -12.01 -12.58 -3.85
C SER A 75 -11.41 -13.89 -4.39
N ASN A 76 -10.42 -13.76 -5.27
CA ASN A 76 -9.61 -14.87 -5.76
C ASN A 76 -8.62 -15.38 -4.70
N TRP A 77 -8.51 -16.71 -4.55
CA TRP A 77 -7.67 -17.37 -3.55
C TRP A 77 -6.18 -17.19 -3.82
N GLU A 78 -5.74 -17.37 -5.06
CA GLU A 78 -4.34 -17.26 -5.45
C GLU A 78 -3.81 -15.87 -5.13
N ASN A 79 -4.57 -14.82 -5.46
CA ASN A 79 -4.26 -13.46 -5.08
C ASN A 79 -4.18 -13.29 -3.56
N ARG A 80 -5.03 -13.96 -2.76
CA ARG A 80 -4.90 -13.88 -1.30
C ARG A 80 -3.56 -14.44 -0.81
N VAL A 81 -3.11 -15.56 -1.39
CA VAL A 81 -1.81 -16.14 -1.06
C VAL A 81 -0.69 -15.19 -1.48
N CYS A 82 -0.71 -14.71 -2.72
CA CYS A 82 0.30 -13.82 -3.29
C CYS A 82 0.40 -12.50 -2.52
N ASP A 83 -0.72 -11.81 -2.27
CA ASP A 83 -0.76 -10.54 -1.52
C ASP A 83 -0.23 -10.72 -0.09
N THR A 84 -0.58 -11.84 0.56
CA THR A 84 -0.11 -12.14 1.92
C THR A 84 1.39 -12.44 1.90
N PHE A 85 1.88 -13.14 0.87
CA PHE A 85 3.31 -13.41 0.68
C PHE A 85 4.10 -12.13 0.40
N ASP A 86 3.62 -11.26 -0.51
CA ASP A 86 4.24 -9.97 -0.84
C ASP A 86 4.33 -9.04 0.38
N TRP A 87 3.45 -9.20 1.36
CA TRP A 87 3.56 -8.46 2.61
C TRP A 87 4.70 -8.94 3.53
N PHE A 88 4.92 -10.26 3.60
CA PHE A 88 5.78 -10.87 4.62
C PHE A 88 7.16 -11.28 4.12
N ALA A 89 7.32 -11.52 2.82
CA ALA A 89 8.56 -11.99 2.22
C ALA A 89 9.62 -10.90 2.03
N PRO A 90 9.29 -9.66 1.56
CA PRO A 90 10.32 -8.69 1.23
C PRO A 90 11.14 -8.26 2.44
N ALA A 91 12.46 -8.24 2.31
CA ALA A 91 13.36 -7.71 3.34
C ALA A 91 13.17 -6.20 3.53
N TYR A 92 12.96 -5.47 2.43
CA TYR A 92 12.74 -4.04 2.42
C TYR A 92 11.29 -3.72 2.06
N GLN A 93 10.64 -2.95 2.92
CA GLN A 93 9.27 -2.47 2.72
C GLN A 93 9.19 -1.10 3.39
N TYR A 94 8.84 -0.07 2.61
CA TYR A 94 8.75 1.30 3.08
C TYR A 94 7.29 1.75 3.01
N HIS A 95 6.84 2.42 4.06
CA HIS A 95 5.49 2.90 4.17
C HIS A 95 5.47 4.42 4.26
N HIS A 96 4.61 5.03 3.46
CA HIS A 96 4.61 6.47 3.23
C HIS A 96 3.29 7.13 3.60
N THR A 97 3.34 8.44 3.87
CA THR A 97 2.15 9.25 4.05
C THR A 97 1.80 10.03 2.79
N THR A 98 0.54 10.44 2.68
CA THR A 98 0.08 11.34 1.62
C THR A 98 0.84 12.68 1.67
N ALA A 99 1.16 13.18 2.89
CA ALA A 99 1.91 14.42 3.06
C ALA A 99 3.35 14.30 2.53
N GLU A 100 4.04 13.22 2.85
CA GLU A 100 5.39 12.93 2.32
C GLU A 100 5.38 12.88 0.79
N LEU A 101 4.49 12.07 0.19
CA LEU A 101 4.42 11.95 -1.26
C LEU A 101 4.04 13.28 -1.93
N ARG A 102 3.12 14.04 -1.33
CA ARG A 102 2.73 15.37 -1.83
C ARG A 102 3.93 16.31 -1.88
N SER A 103 4.72 16.35 -0.80
CA SER A 103 5.94 17.15 -0.73
C SER A 103 6.94 16.77 -1.83
N TRP A 104 7.07 15.48 -2.19
CA TRP A 104 7.96 15.06 -3.28
C TRP A 104 7.49 15.58 -4.64
N PHE A 105 6.17 15.55 -4.91
CA PHE A 105 5.60 16.12 -6.12
C PHE A 105 5.84 17.64 -6.20
N GLU A 106 5.59 18.37 -5.10
CA GLU A 106 5.79 19.83 -5.05
C GLU A 106 7.26 20.19 -5.29
N GLN A 107 8.19 19.53 -4.60
CA GLN A 107 9.64 19.73 -4.78
C GLN A 107 10.12 19.36 -6.19
N ALA A 108 9.46 18.41 -6.84
CA ALA A 108 9.78 18.01 -8.21
C ALA A 108 9.12 18.89 -9.28
N GLY A 109 8.45 20.00 -8.93
CA GLY A 109 7.84 20.93 -9.88
C GLY A 109 6.51 20.46 -10.46
N PHE A 110 5.76 19.65 -9.71
CA PHE A 110 4.40 19.26 -10.07
C PHE A 110 3.35 20.12 -9.34
N GLU A 111 2.30 20.44 -10.07
CA GLU A 111 1.14 21.20 -9.63
C GLU A 111 -0.15 20.39 -9.82
N ASN A 112 -1.30 20.97 -9.46
CA ASN A 112 -2.62 20.34 -9.61
C ASN A 112 -2.73 18.96 -8.95
N LEU A 113 -2.14 18.82 -7.75
CA LEU A 113 -2.03 17.55 -7.05
C LEU A 113 -3.39 17.02 -6.60
N LYS A 114 -3.68 15.77 -6.93
CA LYS A 114 -4.91 15.06 -6.57
C LYS A 114 -4.58 13.77 -5.86
N VAL A 115 -5.18 13.54 -4.70
CA VAL A 115 -5.18 12.22 -4.06
C VAL A 115 -6.20 11.36 -4.79
N LEU A 116 -5.76 10.26 -5.38
CA LEU A 116 -6.65 9.34 -6.10
C LEU A 116 -7.32 8.38 -5.09
N PRO A 117 -8.65 8.19 -5.16
CA PRO A 117 -9.35 7.30 -4.24
C PRO A 117 -9.00 5.83 -4.50
N PRO A 118 -9.23 4.94 -3.52
CA PRO A 118 -9.13 3.51 -3.75
C PRO A 118 -10.21 3.05 -4.74
N GLU A 119 -9.93 1.97 -5.48
CA GLU A 119 -10.87 1.39 -6.44
C GLU A 119 -12.15 0.86 -5.77
N LYS A 120 -11.99 0.16 -4.63
CA LYS A 120 -13.11 -0.44 -3.89
C LYS A 120 -14.03 0.64 -3.33
N LYS A 121 -15.31 0.49 -3.62
CA LYS A 121 -16.39 1.37 -3.17
C LYS A 121 -17.19 0.71 -2.05
N GLY A 122 -17.70 1.50 -1.11
CA GLY A 122 -18.57 1.02 -0.03
C GLY A 122 -18.33 1.77 1.28
N ARG A 123 -19.41 2.11 2.01
CA ARG A 123 -19.34 2.97 3.21
C ARG A 123 -18.38 2.45 4.26
N PHE A 124 -18.44 1.16 4.58
CA PHE A 124 -17.55 0.55 5.58
C PHE A 124 -16.09 0.49 5.13
N TYR A 125 -15.83 0.13 3.88
CA TYR A 125 -14.48 0.10 3.32
C TYR A 125 -13.85 1.50 3.31
N LEU A 126 -14.60 2.50 2.82
CA LEU A 126 -14.15 3.89 2.81
C LEU A 126 -13.93 4.42 4.23
N TRP A 127 -14.81 4.08 5.17
CA TRP A 127 -14.61 4.42 6.58
C TRP A 127 -13.29 3.83 7.09
N CYS A 128 -13.02 2.53 6.88
CA CYS A 128 -11.73 1.92 7.27
C CYS A 128 -10.54 2.58 6.57
N TYR A 129 -10.67 2.93 5.28
CA TYR A 129 -9.62 3.60 4.51
C TYR A 129 -9.30 5.00 5.06
N HIS A 130 -10.32 5.80 5.39
CA HIS A 130 -10.14 7.14 5.95
C HIS A 130 -9.55 7.12 7.36
N HIS A 131 -9.86 6.07 8.14
CA HIS A 131 -9.28 5.85 9.47
C HIS A 131 -7.95 5.08 9.43
N ASN A 132 -7.39 4.84 8.24
CA ASN A 132 -6.12 4.15 8.06
C ASN A 132 -6.07 2.77 8.74
N LEU A 133 -7.15 2.00 8.64
CA LEU A 133 -7.28 0.67 9.24
C LEU A 133 -7.04 -0.47 8.23
N LEU A 134 -6.85 -0.14 6.96
CA LEU A 134 -6.66 -1.10 5.88
C LEU A 134 -5.17 -1.34 5.65
N ILE A 135 -4.65 -2.42 6.23
CA ILE A 135 -3.27 -2.86 6.00
C ILE A 135 -3.09 -3.19 4.51
N GLY A 136 -1.96 -2.78 3.94
CA GLY A 136 -1.70 -2.92 2.50
C GLY A 136 -2.43 -1.91 1.60
N SER A 137 -3.17 -0.95 2.18
CA SER A 137 -3.69 0.17 1.39
C SER A 137 -2.56 1.11 0.93
N GLY A 138 -2.83 1.94 -0.07
CA GLY A 138 -1.84 2.86 -0.63
C GLY A 138 -2.13 4.33 -0.41
N VAL A 139 -1.07 5.12 -0.51
CA VAL A 139 -1.13 6.55 -0.82
C VAL A 139 -1.00 6.70 -2.33
N ASN A 140 -1.95 7.37 -2.96
CA ASN A 140 -2.00 7.52 -4.40
C ASN A 140 -2.15 9.00 -4.74
N ILE A 141 -1.15 9.59 -5.40
CA ILE A 141 -1.17 10.99 -5.81
C ILE A 141 -0.89 11.08 -7.30
N GLN A 142 -1.68 11.93 -7.97
CA GLN A 142 -1.42 12.39 -9.32
C GLN A 142 -1.05 13.87 -9.30
N GLY A 143 0.00 14.25 -10.02
CA GLY A 143 0.37 15.63 -10.29
C GLY A 143 0.52 15.90 -11.78
N THR A 144 0.52 17.18 -12.14
CA THR A 144 0.81 17.66 -13.50
C THR A 144 2.11 18.44 -13.48
N ARG A 145 3.05 18.16 -14.39
CA ARG A 145 4.33 18.87 -14.48
C ARG A 145 4.07 20.33 -14.85
N SER A 146 4.64 21.26 -14.09
CA SER A 146 4.56 22.69 -14.38
C SER A 146 5.00 22.99 -15.82
N THR A 147 4.29 23.90 -16.48
CA THR A 147 4.65 24.39 -17.81
C THR A 147 5.66 25.53 -17.78
N ASN A 148 5.96 26.06 -16.60
CA ASN A 148 6.78 27.26 -16.44
C ASN A 148 8.29 26.97 -16.36
N ASP A 149 8.71 25.70 -16.47
CA ASP A 149 10.13 25.28 -16.44
C ASP A 149 10.85 25.48 -17.80
N THR A 150 10.19 26.05 -18.81
CA THR A 150 10.81 26.46 -20.08
C THR A 150 10.98 27.97 -20.12
N ASN A 151 12.04 28.47 -19.50
CA ASN A 151 12.70 29.74 -19.82
C ASN A 151 14.20 29.57 -19.61
#